data_AF-A0A9X2HNM5-F1
#
_entry.id   AF-A0A9X2HNM5-F1
#
_cell.length_a   1.000
_cell.length_b   1.000
_cell.length_c   1.000
_cell.angle_alpha   90.00
_cell.angle_beta   90.00
_cell.angle_gamma   90.00
#
_symmetry.space_group_name_H-M   'P 1'
#
loop_
_entity.id
_entity.type
_entity.pdbx_description
1 polymer ?
#
loop_
_entity_poly.entity_id
_entity_poly.type
_entity_poly.pdbx_seq_one_letter_code
_entity_poly.pdbx_strand_id
1 'polypeptide(L)'
;MSIPPIHPLPAPAAQAHLTLRRAAHTLAATDYAGPVSAAARYYRARSLGNHLRELDRFLRTLIEAITPAPARPALRTARRTGDKLSQLDTGLACSSPRLDALRGARNCLYYCGGRVRRGDRRHSPLLTLGWPRDRPRRARLGEELTITQAELADICAFYLELADSLVENRP
;
A
#
# COMPACT_ATOMS: atom_id res chain seq x y z
N MET A 1 -4.25 -38.01 12.00
CA MET A 1 -4.46 -36.58 11.70
C MET A 1 -4.09 -36.35 10.25
N SER A 2 -5.07 -36.13 9.38
CA SER A 2 -4.82 -35.84 7.96
C SER A 2 -4.49 -34.35 7.82
N ILE A 3 -3.31 -34.02 7.32
CA ILE A 3 -2.97 -32.65 6.95
C ILE A 3 -3.88 -32.29 5.77
N PRO A 4 -4.74 -31.26 5.86
CA PRO A 4 -5.56 -30.87 4.73
C PRO A 4 -4.65 -30.52 3.54
N PRO A 5 -5.01 -30.92 2.31
CA PRO A 5 -4.20 -30.62 1.14
C PRO A 5 -4.07 -29.10 1.00
N ILE A 6 -2.84 -28.61 0.94
CA ILE A 6 -2.56 -27.22 0.57
C ILE A 6 -2.98 -27.09 -0.88
N HIS A 7 -4.22 -26.64 -1.11
CA HIS A 7 -4.67 -26.36 -2.47
C HIS A 7 -3.74 -25.31 -3.08
N PRO A 8 -3.22 -25.54 -4.29
CA PRO A 8 -2.41 -24.55 -4.96
C PRO A 8 -3.21 -23.27 -5.16
N LEU A 9 -2.54 -22.12 -5.04
CA LEU A 9 -3.15 -20.84 -5.35
C LEU A 9 -3.77 -20.88 -6.76
N PRO A 10 -5.01 -20.37 -6.92
CA PRO A 10 -5.54 -20.14 -8.26
C PRO A 10 -4.54 -19.36 -9.10
N ALA A 11 -4.34 -19.74 -10.37
CA ALA A 11 -3.34 -19.09 -11.23
C ALA A 11 -3.42 -17.55 -11.24
N PRO A 12 -4.61 -16.90 -11.23
CA PRO A 12 -4.71 -15.45 -11.10
C PRO A 12 -4.17 -14.90 -9.77
N ALA A 13 -4.37 -15.61 -8.66
CA ALA A 13 -3.87 -15.22 -7.35
C ALA A 13 -2.35 -15.39 -7.25
N ALA A 14 -1.80 -16.49 -7.78
CA ALA A 14 -0.37 -16.71 -7.86
C ALA A 14 0.34 -15.61 -8.68
N GLN A 15 -0.23 -15.24 -9.84
CA GLN A 15 0.30 -14.18 -10.69
C GLN A 15 0.23 -12.80 -10.01
N ALA A 16 -0.88 -12.49 -9.33
CA ALA A 16 -1.04 -11.23 -8.59
C ALA A 16 -0.04 -11.13 -7.43
N HIS A 17 0.16 -12.21 -6.68
CA HIS A 17 1.13 -12.30 -5.60
C HIS A 17 2.56 -12.10 -6.11
N LEU A 18 2.96 -12.82 -7.16
CA LEU A 18 4.29 -12.67 -7.77
C LEU A 18 4.53 -11.25 -8.29
N THR A 19 3.52 -10.64 -8.92
CA THR A 19 3.62 -9.27 -9.46
C THR A 19 3.83 -8.26 -8.35
N LEU A 20 3.05 -8.35 -7.26
CA LEU A 20 3.22 -7.50 -6.09
C LEU A 20 4.62 -7.66 -5.50
N ARG A 21 5.08 -8.90 -5.28
CA ARG A 21 6.41 -9.17 -4.71
C ARG A 21 7.52 -8.55 -5.54
N ARG A 22 7.51 -8.78 -6.86
CA ARG A 22 8.49 -8.19 -7.78
C ARG A 22 8.46 -6.66 -7.73
N ALA A 23 7.27 -6.06 -7.77
CA ALA A 23 7.14 -4.61 -7.70
C ALA A 23 7.68 -4.03 -6.37
N ALA A 24 7.39 -4.68 -5.24
CA ALA A 24 7.87 -4.24 -3.93
C ALA A 24 9.40 -4.35 -3.82
N HIS A 25 10.00 -5.45 -4.30
CA HIS A 25 11.46 -5.59 -4.32
C HIS A 25 12.14 -4.57 -5.23
N THR A 26 11.63 -4.36 -6.45
CA THR A 26 12.16 -3.36 -7.36
C THR A 26 12.07 -1.95 -6.77
N LEU A 27 10.93 -1.61 -6.16
CA LEU A 27 10.75 -0.30 -5.53
C LEU A 27 11.71 -0.09 -4.36
N ALA A 28 11.86 -1.09 -3.48
CA ALA A 28 12.78 -1.03 -2.35
C ALA A 28 14.26 -0.90 -2.76
N ALA A 29 14.63 -1.37 -3.95
CA ALA A 29 15.97 -1.23 -4.51
C ALA A 29 16.19 0.10 -5.25
N THR A 30 15.12 0.85 -5.55
CA THR A 30 15.21 2.12 -6.27
C THR A 30 15.62 3.24 -5.31
N ASP A 31 16.65 4.01 -5.68
CA ASP A 31 17.07 5.17 -4.90
C ASP A 31 16.16 6.39 -5.16
N TYR A 32 15.29 6.65 -4.19
CA TYR A 32 14.46 7.86 -4.14
C TYR A 32 15.02 8.93 -3.19
N ALA A 33 16.06 8.62 -2.43
CA ALA A 33 16.63 9.47 -1.40
C ALA A 33 17.86 10.29 -1.88
N GLY A 34 18.48 9.90 -3.00
CA GLY A 34 19.63 10.60 -3.56
C GLY A 34 19.36 12.09 -3.90
N PRO A 35 20.39 12.92 -4.08
CA PRO A 35 20.20 14.34 -4.39
C PRO A 35 19.55 14.55 -5.76
N VAL A 36 18.66 15.56 -5.88
CA VAL A 36 18.08 16.02 -7.16
C VAL A 36 17.95 17.53 -7.22
N SER A 37 17.94 18.06 -8.44
CA SER A 37 17.54 19.44 -8.69
C SER A 37 16.11 19.71 -8.20
N ALA A 38 15.80 20.98 -7.93
CA ALA A 38 14.46 21.39 -7.52
C ALA A 38 13.39 21.00 -8.56
N ALA A 39 13.71 21.09 -9.85
CA ALA A 39 12.81 20.69 -10.94
C ALA A 39 12.57 19.16 -10.95
N ALA A 40 13.61 18.35 -10.75
CA ALA A 40 13.49 16.89 -10.75
C ALA A 40 12.77 16.35 -9.49
N ARG A 41 12.73 17.13 -8.40
CA ARG A 41 12.06 16.78 -7.14
C ARG A 41 10.57 16.49 -7.32
N TYR A 42 9.87 17.32 -8.12
CA TYR A 42 8.46 17.12 -8.45
C TYR A 42 8.22 15.78 -9.18
N TYR A 43 9.00 15.52 -10.24
CA TYR A 43 8.86 14.30 -11.03
C TYR A 43 9.21 13.05 -10.23
N ARG A 44 10.23 13.14 -9.36
CA ARG A 44 10.57 12.06 -8.44
C ARG A 44 9.44 11.77 -7.46
N ALA A 45 8.90 12.78 -6.79
CA ALA A 45 7.78 12.61 -5.87
C ALA A 45 6.57 11.99 -6.58
N ARG A 46 6.28 12.45 -7.80
CA ARG A 46 5.21 11.90 -8.62
C ARG A 46 5.45 10.44 -9.02
N SER A 47 6.67 10.12 -9.44
CA SER A 47 7.09 8.74 -9.78
C SER A 47 6.94 7.82 -8.57
N LEU A 48 7.45 8.22 -7.40
CA LEU A 48 7.28 7.47 -6.16
C LEU A 48 5.79 7.27 -5.82
N GLY A 49 5.00 8.35 -5.89
CA GLY A 49 3.56 8.28 -5.67
C GLY A 49 2.86 7.32 -6.63
N ASN A 50 3.32 7.22 -7.88
CA ASN A 50 2.80 6.25 -8.85
C ASN A 50 3.13 4.80 -8.45
N HIS A 51 4.39 4.51 -8.12
CA HIS A 51 4.79 3.15 -7.71
C HIS A 51 4.02 2.69 -6.46
N LEU A 52 3.83 3.57 -5.47
CA LEU A 52 3.02 3.25 -4.29
C LEU A 52 1.53 2.99 -4.62
N ARG A 53 0.99 3.67 -5.64
CA ARG A 53 -0.38 3.41 -6.14
C ARG A 53 -0.46 2.08 -6.88
N GLU A 54 0.60 1.68 -7.57
CA GLU A 54 0.68 0.39 -8.24
C GLU A 54 0.77 -0.76 -7.23
N LEU A 55 1.59 -0.65 -6.18
CA LEU A 55 1.60 -1.64 -5.09
C LEU A 55 0.20 -1.86 -4.49
N ASP A 56 -0.52 -0.77 -4.22
CA ASP A 56 -1.90 -0.87 -3.73
C ASP A 56 -2.87 -1.48 -4.74
N ARG A 57 -2.69 -1.21 -6.03
CA ARG A 57 -3.49 -1.83 -7.09
C ARG A 57 -3.23 -3.34 -7.13
N PHE A 58 -1.96 -3.76 -7.10
CA PHE A 58 -1.60 -5.17 -7.08
C PHE A 58 -2.15 -5.88 -5.84
N LEU A 59 -2.13 -5.23 -4.67
CA LEU A 59 -2.74 -5.76 -3.46
C LEU A 59 -4.25 -5.93 -3.61
N ARG A 60 -4.96 -4.95 -4.19
CA ARG A 60 -6.40 -5.07 -4.48
C ARG A 60 -6.69 -6.21 -5.45
N THR A 61 -5.87 -6.39 -6.48
CA THR A 61 -6.01 -7.51 -7.43
C THR A 61 -5.78 -8.84 -6.75
N LEU A 62 -4.80 -8.96 -5.86
CA LEU A 62 -4.58 -10.17 -5.07
C LEU A 62 -5.78 -10.49 -4.18
N ILE A 63 -6.29 -9.51 -3.44
CA ILE A 63 -7.50 -9.63 -2.61
C ILE A 63 -8.67 -10.17 -3.44
N GLU A 64 -8.93 -9.58 -4.61
CA GLU A 64 -10.02 -10.02 -5.49
C GLU A 64 -9.82 -11.43 -6.05
N ALA A 65 -8.56 -11.81 -6.32
CA ALA A 65 -8.22 -13.12 -6.88
C ALA A 65 -8.35 -14.26 -5.86
N ILE A 66 -8.02 -14.02 -4.58
CA ILE A 66 -8.18 -15.01 -3.51
C ILE A 66 -9.61 -15.08 -2.96
N THR A 67 -10.43 -14.04 -3.18
CA THR A 67 -11.78 -14.01 -2.64
C THR A 67 -12.72 -14.95 -3.42
N PRO A 68 -13.44 -15.85 -2.73
CA PRO A 68 -14.40 -16.75 -3.37
C PRO A 68 -15.55 -15.98 -4.03
N ALA A 69 -16.08 -16.51 -5.14
CA ALA A 69 -17.06 -15.82 -5.98
C ALA A 69 -18.29 -15.26 -5.21
N PRO A 70 -18.87 -15.96 -4.21
CA PRO A 70 -20.00 -15.44 -3.43
C PRO A 70 -19.67 -14.18 -2.61
N ALA A 71 -18.42 -13.99 -2.19
CA ALA A 71 -18.00 -12.84 -1.36
C ALA A 71 -17.55 -11.61 -2.20
N ARG A 72 -17.32 -11.79 -3.50
CA ARG A 72 -16.86 -10.70 -4.39
C ARG A 72 -17.81 -9.49 -4.48
N PRO A 73 -19.15 -9.63 -4.52
CA PRO A 73 -20.04 -8.47 -4.59
C PRO A 73 -19.85 -7.50 -3.43
N ALA A 74 -19.71 -8.00 -2.20
CA ALA A 74 -19.46 -7.19 -1.01
C ALA A 74 -18.15 -6.41 -1.15
N LEU A 75 -17.06 -7.08 -1.55
CA LEU A 75 -15.76 -6.43 -1.76
C LEU A 75 -15.74 -5.40 -2.90
N ARG A 76 -16.62 -5.52 -3.89
CA ARG A 76 -16.72 -4.52 -4.98
C ARG A 76 -17.30 -3.20 -4.49
N THR A 77 -18.07 -3.21 -3.40
CA THR A 77 -18.59 -1.97 -2.78
C THR A 77 -17.51 -1.21 -2.01
N ALA A 78 -16.52 -1.93 -1.47
CA ALA A 78 -15.36 -1.37 -0.80
C ALA A 78 -14.41 -0.70 -1.82
N ARG A 79 -14.36 0.63 -1.80
CA ARG A 79 -13.51 1.40 -2.72
C ARG A 79 -12.04 1.37 -2.30
N ARG A 80 -11.77 1.37 -1.00
CA ARG A 80 -10.40 1.44 -0.45
C ARG A 80 -9.87 0.04 -0.15
N THR A 81 -8.55 -0.13 -0.29
CA THR A 81 -7.87 -1.39 0.01
C THR A 81 -8.00 -1.76 1.48
N GLY A 82 -7.89 -0.77 2.39
CA GLY A 82 -8.15 -0.97 3.82
C GLY A 82 -9.55 -1.50 4.08
N ASP A 83 -10.58 -0.89 3.49
CA ASP A 83 -11.97 -1.35 3.61
C ASP A 83 -12.15 -2.79 3.08
N LYS A 84 -11.55 -3.12 1.93
CA LYS A 84 -11.59 -4.50 1.39
C LYS A 84 -10.94 -5.48 2.36
N LEU A 85 -9.78 -5.14 2.91
CA LEU A 85 -9.05 -5.99 3.84
C LEU A 85 -9.82 -6.19 5.15
N SER A 86 -10.47 -5.15 5.66
CA SER A 86 -11.33 -5.22 6.85
C SER A 86 -12.60 -6.04 6.65
N GLN A 87 -13.03 -6.26 5.41
CA GLN A 87 -14.16 -7.13 5.07
C GLN A 87 -13.76 -8.60 4.92
N LEU A 88 -12.46 -8.91 4.90
CA LEU A 88 -11.96 -10.29 4.88
C LEU A 88 -11.77 -10.80 6.31
N ASP A 89 -12.24 -12.02 6.58
CA ASP A 89 -11.98 -12.70 7.86
C ASP A 89 -10.59 -13.36 7.86
N THR A 90 -9.55 -12.52 7.86
CA THR A 90 -8.14 -12.93 7.70
C THR A 90 -7.26 -12.52 8.88
N GLY A 91 -7.84 -11.86 9.89
CA GLY A 91 -7.08 -11.21 10.98
C GLY A 91 -6.30 -9.95 10.56
N LEU A 92 -6.28 -9.59 9.27
CA LEU A 92 -5.49 -8.47 8.74
C LEU A 92 -6.17 -7.10 8.83
N ALA A 93 -7.38 -7.03 9.41
CA ALA A 93 -8.12 -5.79 9.57
C ALA A 93 -7.33 -4.69 10.33
N CYS A 94 -6.41 -5.09 11.23
CA CYS A 94 -5.53 -4.18 11.96
C CYS A 94 -4.59 -3.35 11.06
N SER A 95 -4.36 -3.79 9.83
CA SER A 95 -3.51 -3.09 8.85
C SER A 95 -4.26 -1.98 8.08
N SER A 96 -5.59 -1.93 8.18
CA SER A 96 -6.44 -0.97 7.47
C SER A 96 -6.08 0.50 7.75
N PRO A 97 -5.83 0.94 9.00
CA PRO A 97 -5.43 2.32 9.28
C PRO A 97 -4.12 2.73 8.59
N ARG A 98 -3.14 1.82 8.51
CA ARG A 98 -1.85 2.09 7.83
C ARG A 98 -2.04 2.22 6.32
N LEU A 99 -2.85 1.35 5.71
CA LEU A 99 -3.21 1.47 4.28
C LEU A 99 -3.93 2.80 3.98
N ASP A 100 -4.78 3.27 4.91
CA ASP A 100 -5.50 4.53 4.80
C ASP A 100 -4.57 5.76 4.85
N ALA A 101 -3.59 5.73 5.76
CA ALA A 101 -2.54 6.75 5.84
C ALA A 101 -1.65 6.75 4.58
N LEU A 102 -1.19 5.57 4.14
CA LEU A 102 -0.39 5.42 2.92
C LEU A 102 -1.13 5.91 1.67
N ARG A 103 -2.46 5.72 1.62
CA ARG A 103 -3.30 6.31 0.55
C ARG A 103 -3.23 7.84 0.55
N GLY A 104 -3.31 8.46 1.72
CA GLY A 104 -3.18 9.92 1.85
C GLY A 104 -1.83 10.41 1.35
N ALA A 105 -0.76 9.80 1.86
CA ALA A 105 0.61 10.11 1.47
C ALA A 105 0.89 9.92 -0.02
N ARG A 106 0.55 8.77 -0.61
CA ARG A 106 0.80 8.51 -2.05
C ARG A 106 0.01 9.45 -2.96
N ASN A 107 -1.19 9.85 -2.56
CA ASN A 107 -1.97 10.85 -3.30
C ASN A 107 -1.31 12.23 -3.23
N CYS A 108 -0.75 12.60 -2.08
CA CYS A 108 0.03 13.82 -1.93
C CYS A 108 1.28 13.80 -2.83
N LEU A 109 2.04 12.70 -2.81
CA LEU A 109 3.19 12.49 -3.68
C LEU A 109 2.81 12.61 -5.17
N TYR A 110 1.76 11.91 -5.60
CA TYR A 110 1.35 11.85 -7.01
C TYR A 110 0.72 13.14 -7.53
N TYR A 111 -0.30 13.67 -6.84
CA TYR A 111 -1.08 14.81 -7.35
C TYR A 111 -0.48 16.17 -6.95
N CYS A 112 0.20 16.24 -5.81
CA CYS A 112 0.74 17.50 -5.26
C CYS A 112 2.26 17.58 -5.35
N GLY A 113 2.93 16.60 -5.98
CA GLY A 113 4.39 16.56 -6.08
C GLY A 113 5.08 16.48 -4.73
N GLY A 114 4.43 15.85 -3.74
CA GLY A 114 4.96 15.72 -2.39
C GLY A 114 4.67 16.89 -1.45
N ARG A 115 4.11 18.01 -1.94
CA ARG A 115 3.71 19.11 -1.03
C ARG A 115 2.33 18.87 -0.42
N VAL A 116 2.23 18.88 0.90
CA VAL A 116 0.98 18.61 1.62
C VAL A 116 -0.02 19.75 1.41
N ARG A 117 -1.08 19.48 0.65
CA ARG A 117 -2.17 20.45 0.39
C ARG A 117 -3.48 20.11 1.11
N ARG A 118 -3.57 18.93 1.72
CA ARG A 118 -4.77 18.45 2.41
C ARG A 118 -4.36 17.50 3.54
N GLY A 119 -4.98 17.65 4.71
CA GLY A 119 -4.84 16.70 5.82
C GLY A 119 -5.75 15.47 5.68
N ASP A 120 -5.75 14.62 6.70
CA ASP A 120 -6.47 13.33 6.72
C ASP A 120 -7.99 13.49 6.49
N ARG A 121 -8.56 14.60 6.94
CA ARG A 121 -9.99 14.94 6.82
C ARG A 121 -10.16 16.39 6.36
N ARG A 122 -11.38 16.76 5.96
CA ARG A 122 -11.72 18.16 5.64
C ARG A 122 -11.37 19.02 6.85
N HIS A 123 -10.67 20.13 6.62
CA HIS A 123 -10.17 21.05 7.66
C HIS A 123 -9.11 20.50 8.62
N SER A 124 -8.63 19.25 8.45
CA SER A 124 -7.48 18.77 9.22
C SER A 124 -6.19 19.46 8.76
N PRO A 125 -5.38 20.01 9.68
CA PRO A 125 -4.09 20.59 9.34
C PRO A 125 -2.97 19.55 9.20
N LEU A 126 -3.25 18.28 9.49
CA LEU A 126 -2.28 17.19 9.53
C LEU A 126 -2.66 16.08 8.56
N LEU A 127 -1.66 15.55 7.86
CA LEU A 127 -1.70 14.33 7.05
C LEU A 127 -0.86 13.24 7.73
N THR A 128 -1.46 12.10 8.03
CA THR A 128 -0.76 10.92 8.55
C THR A 128 -0.15 10.14 7.39
N LEU A 129 1.15 9.81 7.47
CA LEU A 129 1.89 9.27 6.33
C LEU A 129 1.82 7.74 6.21
N GLY A 130 1.67 7.03 7.33
CA GLY A 130 1.64 5.56 7.35
C GLY A 130 3.03 4.91 7.43
N TRP A 131 4.08 5.71 7.62
CA TRP A 131 5.43 5.30 7.97
C TRP A 131 6.04 6.24 9.02
N PRO A 132 7.04 5.79 9.79
CA PRO A 132 7.41 4.38 9.97
C PRO A 132 6.29 3.58 10.65
N ARG A 133 6.27 2.24 10.50
CA ARG A 133 5.21 1.34 11.00
C ARG A 133 4.73 1.63 12.43
N ASP A 134 5.67 1.70 13.37
CA ASP A 134 5.36 1.71 14.80
C ASP A 134 4.88 3.08 15.28
N ARG A 135 5.30 4.13 14.58
CA ARG A 135 4.95 5.52 14.92
C ARG A 135 4.75 6.33 13.64
N PRO A 136 3.58 6.20 13.00
CA PRO A 136 3.29 6.93 11.77
C PRO A 136 3.50 8.43 11.95
N ARG A 137 4.40 9.00 11.13
CA ARG A 137 4.66 10.44 11.12
C ARG A 137 3.42 11.19 10.63
N ARG A 138 3.28 12.42 11.11
CA ARG A 138 2.31 13.40 10.61
C ARG A 138 3.05 14.57 9.97
N ALA A 139 2.56 15.01 8.82
CA ALA A 139 3.04 16.19 8.11
C ALA A 139 1.99 17.31 8.16
N ARG A 140 2.45 18.56 8.29
CA ARG A 140 1.58 19.74 8.30
C ARG A 140 1.27 20.20 6.87
N LEU A 141 0.18 20.94 6.71
CA LEU A 141 -0.09 21.64 5.44
C LEU A 141 1.10 22.53 5.06
N GLY A 142 1.47 22.51 3.78
CA GLY A 142 2.59 23.26 3.22
C GLY A 142 3.94 22.54 3.29
N GLU A 143 4.07 21.52 4.16
CA GLU A 143 5.29 20.71 4.31
C GLU A 143 5.55 19.88 3.05
N GLU A 144 6.83 19.65 2.76
CA GLU A 144 7.28 18.75 1.70
C GLU A 144 7.50 17.35 2.29
N LEU A 145 6.86 16.35 1.69
CA LEU A 145 7.06 14.96 2.07
C LEU A 145 8.42 14.48 1.57
N THR A 146 9.30 14.19 2.52
CA THR A 146 10.52 13.43 2.28
C THR A 146 10.32 11.99 2.73
N ILE A 147 10.88 11.06 1.96
CA ILE A 147 10.98 9.65 2.35
C ILE A 147 12.45 9.25 2.30
N THR A 148 12.90 8.58 3.35
CA THR A 148 14.22 7.96 3.39
C THR A 148 14.17 6.58 2.73
N GLN A 149 15.33 6.04 2.35
CA GLN A 149 15.39 4.68 1.81
C GLN A 149 14.88 3.63 2.81
N ALA A 150 15.16 3.82 4.10
CA ALA A 150 14.69 2.94 5.16
C ALA A 150 13.17 2.95 5.31
N GLU A 151 12.53 4.13 5.24
CA GLU A 151 11.07 4.24 5.25
C GLU A 151 10.44 3.62 4.00
N LEU A 152 11.05 3.79 2.82
CA LEU A 152 10.57 3.14 1.61
C LEU A 152 10.67 1.62 1.70
N ALA A 153 11.76 1.10 2.27
CA ALA A 153 11.93 -0.33 2.53
C ALA A 153 10.89 -0.86 3.51
N ASP A 154 10.58 -0.13 4.60
CA ASP A 154 9.51 -0.46 5.55
C ASP A 154 8.13 -0.53 4.89
N ILE A 155 7.81 0.43 4.00
CA ILE A 155 6.55 0.39 3.24
C ILE A 155 6.51 -0.82 2.31
N CYS A 156 7.59 -1.13 1.61
CA CYS A 156 7.65 -2.30 0.72
C CYS A 156 7.52 -3.61 1.51
N ALA A 157 8.21 -3.72 2.64
CA ALA A 157 8.09 -4.86 3.55
C ALA A 157 6.65 -5.04 4.05
N PHE A 158 5.97 -3.96 4.41
CA PHE A 158 4.56 -3.99 4.80
C PHE A 158 3.65 -4.57 3.70
N TYR A 159 3.84 -4.17 2.44
CA TYR A 159 3.08 -4.73 1.32
C TYR A 159 3.40 -6.22 1.08
N LEU A 160 4.65 -6.63 1.26
CA LEU A 160 5.08 -8.03 1.16
C LEU A 160 4.43 -8.89 2.25
N GLU A 161 4.51 -8.45 3.51
CA GLU A 161 3.89 -9.13 4.65
C GLU A 161 2.38 -9.31 4.43
N LEU A 162 1.69 -8.26 4.00
CA LEU A 162 0.26 -8.34 3.68
C LEU A 162 -0.03 -9.37 2.59
N ALA A 163 0.78 -9.37 1.53
CA ALA A 163 0.58 -10.28 0.40
C ALA A 163 0.81 -11.74 0.80
N ASP A 164 1.85 -12.00 1.59
CA ASP A 164 2.18 -13.33 2.10
C ASP A 164 1.10 -13.82 3.10
N SER A 165 0.70 -12.97 4.06
CA SER A 165 -0.38 -13.31 5.00
C SER A 165 -1.73 -13.54 4.33
N LEU A 166 -2.04 -12.83 3.23
CA LEU A 166 -3.27 -13.06 2.45
C LEU A 166 -3.27 -14.40 1.73
N VAL A 167 -2.11 -14.87 1.29
CA VAL A 167 -1.95 -16.18 0.63
C VAL A 167 -2.07 -17.31 1.65
N GLU A 168 -1.49 -17.12 2.84
CA GLU A 168 -1.50 -18.08 3.96
C GLU A 168 -2.86 -18.19 4.62
N ASN A 169 -3.50 -17.05 4.92
CA ASN A 169 -4.77 -16.97 5.67
C ASN A 169 -5.96 -16.71 4.75
N ARG A 170 -5.90 -17.19 3.50
CA ARG A 170 -6.95 -16.93 2.50
C ARG A 170 -8.33 -17.38 3.03
N PRO A 171 -9.38 -16.56 2.82
CA PRO A 171 -10.74 -16.85 3.28
C PRO A 171 -11.39 -18.00 2.51
#